data_AF-A0A397UF50-F1
#
_entry.id   AF-A0A397UF50-F1
#
_cell.length_a   1.000
_cell.length_b   1.000
_cell.length_c   1.000
_cell.angle_alpha   90.00
_cell.angle_beta   90.00
_cell.angle_gamma   90.00
#
_symmetry.space_group_name_H-M   'P 1'
#
loop_
_entity.id
_entity.type
_entity.pdbx_description
1 polymer ?
#
loop_
_entity_poly.entity_id
_entity_poly.type
_entity_poly.pdbx_seq_one_letter_code
_entity_poly.pdbx_strand_id
1 'polypeptide(L)'
;MIGIGYCTKQSDKKIDDSNYINNMLMLGSGGPYGASYTTDDIIGCYLNFRNKIVFYTKNGINLGIACHLHSNFKGILYPCIGFRSQGGSVKVNFGDENFKYSAMTNEDINKNSKNALILEYQGKVYFIIGEYENMLVSLIDDLTKSLEKESNNTFELSY
;
A
#
# COMPACT_ATOMS: atom_id res chain seq x y z
N MET A 1 8.16 16.32 8.44
CA MET A 1 7.44 15.16 7.87
C MET A 1 6.89 15.53 6.51
N ILE A 2 7.12 14.70 5.50
CA ILE A 2 6.61 14.86 4.13
C ILE A 2 5.52 13.80 3.95
N GLY A 3 4.42 14.14 3.29
CA GLY A 3 3.39 13.21 2.85
C GLY A 3 3.28 13.25 1.33
N ILE A 4 3.11 12.09 0.70
CA ILE A 4 3.02 11.96 -0.75
C ILE A 4 1.78 11.12 -1.06
N GLY A 5 0.97 11.53 -2.04
CA GLY A 5 -0.22 10.79 -2.42
C GLY A 5 -1.06 11.52 -3.47
N TYR A 6 -2.37 11.35 -3.37
CA TYR A 6 -3.33 11.92 -4.31
C TYR A 6 -4.35 12.80 -3.58
N CYS A 7 -4.82 13.86 -4.22
CA CYS A 7 -5.88 14.72 -3.68
C CYS A 7 -6.96 15.05 -4.71
N THR A 8 -8.15 15.40 -4.24
CA THR A 8 -9.28 15.88 -5.07
C THR A 8 -9.40 17.41 -4.98
N LYS A 9 -10.07 18.03 -5.94
CA LYS A 9 -10.42 19.46 -5.84
C LYS A 9 -11.49 19.67 -4.76
N GLN A 10 -11.37 20.76 -4.01
CA GLN A 10 -12.27 21.10 -2.90
C GLN A 10 -13.74 21.35 -3.33
N SER A 11 -13.99 21.62 -4.62
CA SER A 11 -15.33 21.70 -5.23
C SER A 11 -15.99 20.34 -5.46
N ASP A 12 -15.21 19.26 -5.48
CA ASP A 12 -15.68 17.90 -5.79
C ASP A 12 -16.18 17.21 -4.52
N LYS A 13 -17.12 17.87 -3.81
CA LYS A 13 -17.82 17.44 -2.59
C LYS A 13 -16.92 17.05 -1.40
N LYS A 14 -17.38 17.41 -0.20
CA LYS A 14 -16.99 16.74 1.03
C LYS A 14 -17.28 15.25 0.86
N ILE A 15 -16.26 14.47 0.56
CA ILE A 15 -16.34 13.03 0.78
C ILE A 15 -16.22 12.91 2.29
N ASP A 16 -17.32 12.59 2.98
CA ASP A 16 -17.37 12.19 4.40
C ASP A 16 -16.67 10.83 4.61
N ASP A 17 -15.57 10.58 3.89
CA ASP A 17 -14.74 9.39 4.04
C ASP A 17 -13.60 9.73 4.99
N SER A 18 -13.49 8.93 6.06
CA SER A 18 -12.41 8.96 7.05
C SER A 18 -11.00 8.86 6.45
N ASN A 19 -10.88 8.50 5.17
CA ASN A 19 -9.63 8.35 4.44
C ASN A 19 -9.16 9.66 3.76
N TYR A 20 -9.93 10.75 3.77
CA TYR A 20 -9.53 12.03 3.21
C TYR A 20 -9.34 13.08 4.30
N ILE A 21 -8.09 13.36 4.68
CA ILE A 21 -7.77 14.46 5.60
C ILE A 21 -7.29 15.63 4.75
N ASN A 22 -7.93 16.80 4.88
CA ASN A 22 -7.61 18.01 4.11
C ASN A 22 -7.54 17.76 2.58
N ASN A 23 -8.50 16.99 2.04
CA ASN A 23 -8.60 16.57 0.64
C ASN A 23 -7.50 15.64 0.11
N MET A 24 -6.52 15.26 0.94
CA MET A 24 -5.48 14.30 0.58
C MET A 24 -5.90 12.89 1.01
N LEU A 25 -5.83 11.93 0.09
CA LEU A 25 -6.01 10.50 0.34
C LEU A 25 -4.95 10.06 1.34
N MET A 26 -5.38 9.92 2.59
CA MET A 26 -4.62 9.29 3.65
C MET A 26 -4.87 7.79 3.61
N LEU A 27 -3.83 7.05 3.96
CA LEU A 27 -3.92 5.62 4.24
C LEU A 27 -4.87 5.45 5.43
N GLY A 28 -5.89 4.62 5.27
CA GLY A 28 -6.92 4.42 6.29
C GLY A 28 -6.35 4.01 7.64
N SER A 29 -7.10 4.24 8.71
CA SER A 29 -6.71 4.21 10.13
C SER A 29 -6.28 2.85 10.72
N GLY A 30 -5.69 1.95 9.93
CA GLY A 30 -5.27 0.62 10.34
C GLY A 30 -3.77 0.41 10.17
N GLY A 31 -2.99 0.71 11.21
CA GLY A 31 -1.58 0.31 11.33
C GLY A 31 -0.58 1.02 10.40
N PRO A 32 0.73 0.82 10.61
CA PRO A 32 1.77 1.34 9.71
C PRO A 32 1.73 0.58 8.38
N TYR A 33 1.43 1.28 7.28
CA TYR A 33 1.39 0.72 5.92
C TYR A 33 2.78 0.31 5.40
N GLY A 34 3.84 0.95 5.87
CA GLY A 34 5.20 0.65 5.45
C GLY A 34 6.23 1.34 6.32
N ALA A 35 7.50 1.03 6.08
CA ALA A 35 8.61 1.68 6.78
C ALA A 35 8.64 3.18 6.51
N SER A 36 9.11 3.96 7.50
CA SER A 36 9.42 5.38 7.32
C SER A 36 10.43 5.57 6.18
N TYR A 37 10.37 6.75 5.55
CA TYR A 37 11.32 7.17 4.52
C TYR A 37 12.00 8.48 4.90
N THR A 38 13.19 8.67 4.37
CA THR A 38 14.05 9.81 4.68
C THR A 38 14.73 10.34 3.41
N THR A 39 15.72 11.23 3.58
CA THR A 39 16.58 11.74 2.51
C THR A 39 17.06 10.63 1.59
N ASP A 40 17.10 10.92 0.29
CA ASP A 40 17.54 10.03 -0.80
C ASP A 40 16.66 8.80 -1.09
N ASP A 41 15.63 8.52 -0.29
CA ASP A 41 14.64 7.50 -0.63
C ASP A 41 13.79 7.93 -1.84
N ILE A 42 13.62 7.02 -2.80
CA ILE A 42 12.74 7.22 -3.95
C ILE A 42 11.39 6.58 -3.64
N ILE A 43 10.36 7.42 -3.49
CA ILE A 43 8.99 6.97 -3.27
C ILE A 43 8.19 7.05 -4.56
N GLY A 44 7.72 5.89 -5.04
CA GLY A 44 6.79 5.80 -6.16
C GLY A 44 5.35 5.79 -5.69
N CYS A 45 4.48 6.52 -6.37
CA CYS A 45 3.04 6.53 -6.12
C CYS A 45 2.32 5.99 -7.34
N TYR A 46 1.50 4.95 -7.16
CA TYR A 46 0.85 4.28 -8.26
C TYR A 46 -0.66 4.23 -8.06
N LEU A 47 -1.38 4.55 -9.13
CA LEU A 47 -2.83 4.56 -9.17
C LEU A 47 -3.31 3.71 -10.34
N ASN A 48 -4.05 2.66 -10.04
CA ASN A 48 -4.67 1.81 -11.03
C ASN A 48 -6.18 2.11 -11.06
N PHE A 49 -6.62 2.84 -12.07
CA PHE A 49 -8.04 3.21 -12.25
C PHE A 49 -8.95 2.02 -12.54
N ARG A 50 -8.43 0.96 -13.19
CA ARG A 50 -9.21 -0.24 -13.51
C ARG A 50 -9.57 -1.02 -12.24
N ASN A 51 -8.56 -1.30 -11.42
CA ASN A 51 -8.73 -2.06 -10.18
C ASN A 51 -9.10 -1.18 -8.99
N LYS A 52 -9.08 0.15 -9.16
CA LYS A 52 -9.37 1.14 -8.13
C LYS A 52 -8.46 0.96 -6.91
N ILE A 53 -7.16 0.81 -7.15
CA ILE A 53 -6.16 0.62 -6.08
C ILE A 53 -5.08 1.69 -6.16
N VAL A 54 -4.61 2.08 -4.99
CA VAL A 54 -3.41 2.88 -4.80
C VAL A 54 -2.38 2.02 -4.07
N PHE A 55 -1.13 2.08 -4.52
CA PHE A 55 0.01 1.45 -3.85
C PHE A 55 1.24 2.33 -3.99
N TYR A 56 2.23 2.07 -3.13
CA TYR A 56 3.48 2.81 -3.13
C TYR A 56 4.66 1.86 -3.30
N THR A 57 5.77 2.42 -3.75
CA THR A 57 7.06 1.74 -3.77
C THR A 57 8.07 2.55 -2.97
N LYS A 58 9.01 1.86 -2.33
CA LYS A 58 10.20 2.47 -1.76
C LYS A 58 11.41 1.90 -2.46
N ASN A 59 12.21 2.77 -3.08
CA ASN A 59 13.43 2.39 -3.79
C ASN A 59 13.22 1.28 -4.83
N GLY A 60 12.06 1.25 -5.49
CA GLY A 60 11.71 0.25 -6.50
C GLY A 60 11.02 -1.01 -5.94
N ILE A 61 10.88 -1.13 -4.62
CA ILE A 61 10.23 -2.27 -3.96
C ILE A 61 8.76 -1.94 -3.68
N ASN A 62 7.84 -2.80 -4.10
CA ASN A 62 6.40 -2.65 -3.87
C ASN A 62 6.04 -2.88 -2.39
N LEU A 63 5.32 -1.93 -1.79
CA LEU A 63 4.91 -1.97 -0.38
C LEU A 63 3.52 -2.59 -0.16
N GLY A 64 2.90 -3.13 -1.22
CA GLY A 64 1.55 -3.70 -1.16
C GLY A 64 0.45 -2.65 -1.34
N ILE A 65 -0.81 -3.06 -1.26
CA ILE A 65 -1.95 -2.15 -1.52
C ILE A 65 -2.13 -1.20 -0.34
N ALA A 66 -2.10 0.10 -0.62
CA ALA A 66 -2.26 1.17 0.36
C ALA A 66 -3.72 1.45 0.68
N CYS A 67 -4.53 1.57 -0.37
CA CYS A 67 -5.97 1.69 -0.24
C CYS A 67 -6.69 1.30 -1.52
N HIS A 68 -7.98 1.04 -1.37
CA HIS A 68 -8.92 0.89 -2.47
C HIS A 68 -9.70 2.20 -2.63
N LEU A 69 -9.76 2.73 -3.85
CA LEU A 69 -10.67 3.81 -4.16
C LEU A 69 -12.10 3.29 -4.09
N HIS A 70 -13.02 4.14 -3.64
CA HIS A 70 -14.43 3.78 -3.55
C HIS A 70 -14.97 3.34 -4.92
N SER A 71 -15.81 2.31 -4.94
CA SER A 71 -16.37 1.75 -6.17
C SER A 71 -17.12 2.80 -7.01
N ASN A 72 -17.69 3.81 -6.36
CA ASN A 72 -18.43 4.90 -7.01
C ASN A 72 -17.59 6.16 -7.26
N PHE A 73 -16.27 6.12 -7.06
CA PHE A 73 -15.42 7.28 -7.31
C PHE A 73 -15.47 7.69 -8.79
N LYS A 74 -15.85 8.95 -9.06
CA LYS A 74 -15.95 9.56 -10.40
C LYS A 74 -15.20 10.89 -10.51
N GLY A 75 -14.30 11.18 -9.57
CA GLY A 75 -13.55 12.43 -9.51
C GLY A 75 -12.23 12.40 -10.28
N ILE A 76 -11.59 13.56 -10.35
CA ILE A 76 -10.21 13.68 -10.82
C ILE A 76 -9.28 13.62 -9.60
N LEU A 77 -8.25 12.78 -9.67
CA LEU A 77 -7.18 12.74 -8.68
C LEU A 77 -5.97 13.50 -9.22
N TYR A 78 -5.38 14.33 -8.37
CA TYR A 78 -4.15 15.06 -8.65
C TYR A 78 -3.03 14.48 -7.78
N PRO A 79 -1.79 14.34 -8.30
CA PRO A 79 -0.62 14.05 -7.46
C PRO A 79 -0.38 15.20 -6.47
N CYS A 80 -0.19 14.90 -5.19
CA CYS A 80 -0.09 15.91 -4.14
C CYS A 80 1.02 15.57 -3.14
N ILE A 81 1.74 16.61 -2.73
CA ILE A 81 2.81 16.53 -1.73
C ILE A 81 2.50 17.52 -0.61
N GLY A 82 2.52 17.03 0.63
CA GLY A 82 2.28 17.81 1.83
C GLY A 82 3.55 17.91 2.69
N PHE A 83 3.81 19.10 3.24
CA PHE A 83 4.91 19.33 4.17
C PHE A 83 4.35 19.73 5.54
N ARG A 84 4.78 19.03 6.59
CA ARG A 84 4.45 19.38 7.98
C ARG A 84 5.52 20.24 8.65
N SER A 85 6.76 20.20 8.16
CA SER A 85 7.92 20.85 8.79
C SER A 85 8.67 21.67 7.74
N GLN A 86 9.30 22.77 8.15
CA GLN A 86 10.16 23.58 7.28
C GLN A 86 11.47 22.83 6.95
N GLY A 87 12.09 23.20 5.83
CA GLY A 87 13.42 22.70 5.42
C GLY A 87 13.44 21.39 4.62
N GLY A 88 12.28 20.77 4.37
CA GLY A 88 12.19 19.60 3.48
C GLY A 88 12.17 20.02 2.00
N SER A 89 12.84 19.27 1.16
CA SER A 89 12.80 19.42 -0.30
C SER A 89 12.54 18.06 -0.97
N VAL A 90 11.84 18.08 -2.10
CA VAL A 90 11.56 16.88 -2.91
C VAL A 90 11.86 17.18 -4.37
N LYS A 91 12.43 16.19 -5.08
CA LYS A 91 12.47 16.17 -6.54
C LYS A 91 11.31 15.29 -7.01
N VAL A 92 10.56 15.76 -8.00
CA VAL A 92 9.41 15.02 -8.55
C VAL A 92 9.74 14.59 -9.97
N ASN A 93 9.39 13.36 -10.30
CA ASN A 93 9.49 12.81 -11.66
C ASN A 93 8.07 12.49 -12.16
N PHE A 94 7.59 13.23 -13.15
CA PHE A 94 6.30 12.99 -13.83
C PHE A 94 6.46 12.26 -15.18
N GLY A 95 7.65 11.73 -15.48
CA GLY A 95 7.97 11.01 -16.71
C GLY A 95 9.23 11.51 -17.44
N ASP A 96 9.92 12.52 -16.91
CA ASP A 96 11.15 13.06 -17.50
C ASP A 96 12.34 12.09 -17.37
N GLU A 97 12.34 11.27 -16.33
CA GLU A 97 13.33 10.22 -16.08
C GLU A 97 12.65 8.84 -16.00
N ASN A 98 13.40 7.77 -16.26
CA ASN A 98 12.87 6.42 -16.08
C ASN A 98 12.46 6.18 -14.61
N PHE A 99 11.27 5.60 -14.42
CA PHE A 99 10.80 5.23 -13.09
C PHE A 99 11.60 4.05 -12.54
N LYS A 100 11.92 4.10 -11.23
CA LYS A 100 12.64 3.02 -10.55
C LYS A 100 11.83 1.72 -10.45
N TYR A 101 10.51 1.83 -10.44
CA TYR A 101 9.60 0.69 -10.59
C TYR A 101 8.79 0.86 -11.88
N SER A 102 8.92 -0.10 -12.78
CA SER A 102 8.54 0.03 -14.19
C SER A 102 7.07 -0.29 -14.46
N ALA A 103 6.47 -1.26 -13.79
CA ALA A 103 5.04 -1.57 -13.95
C ALA A 103 4.51 -2.46 -12.83
N MET A 104 3.23 -2.26 -12.49
CA MET A 104 2.47 -3.22 -11.70
C MET A 104 2.12 -4.43 -12.55
N THR A 105 2.54 -5.61 -12.13
CA THR A 105 2.16 -6.87 -12.79
C THR A 105 0.86 -7.42 -12.19
N ASN A 106 0.18 -8.29 -12.93
CA ASN A 106 -0.96 -9.04 -12.39
C ASN A 106 -0.52 -9.93 -11.20
N GLU A 107 0.74 -10.32 -11.13
CA GLU A 107 1.30 -11.10 -10.02
C GLU A 107 1.33 -10.28 -8.73
N ASP A 108 1.69 -8.99 -8.80
CA ASP A 108 1.67 -8.06 -7.66
C ASP A 108 0.26 -7.88 -7.07
N ILE A 109 -0.75 -7.83 -7.93
CA ILE A 109 -2.16 -7.74 -7.53
C ILE A 109 -2.62 -9.07 -6.90
N ASN A 110 -2.22 -10.18 -7.50
CA ASN A 110 -2.72 -11.51 -7.14
C ASN A 110 -2.00 -12.11 -5.93
N LYS A 111 -0.76 -11.71 -5.60
CA LYS A 111 -0.06 -12.14 -4.38
C LYS A 111 -0.85 -11.74 -3.12
N ASN A 112 -1.33 -10.49 -3.06
CA ASN A 112 -2.16 -10.02 -1.95
C ASN A 112 -3.58 -10.59 -2.00
N SER A 113 -4.18 -10.71 -3.20
CA SER A 113 -5.54 -11.25 -3.35
C SER A 113 -5.62 -12.74 -3.02
N LYS A 114 -4.61 -13.55 -3.38
CA LYS A 114 -4.56 -14.99 -3.08
C LYS A 114 -4.39 -15.22 -1.59
N ASN A 115 -3.47 -14.50 -0.95
CA ASN A 115 -3.25 -14.63 0.49
C ASN A 115 -4.52 -14.25 1.28
N ALA A 116 -5.17 -13.13 0.92
CA ALA A 116 -6.40 -12.70 1.58
C ALA A 116 -7.56 -13.71 1.40
N LEU A 117 -7.76 -14.23 0.18
CA LEU A 117 -8.80 -15.23 -0.10
C LEU A 117 -8.53 -16.57 0.61
N ILE A 118 -7.28 -17.04 0.61
CA ILE A 118 -6.90 -18.28 1.28
C ILE A 118 -7.17 -18.16 2.79
N LEU A 119 -6.79 -17.04 3.40
CA LEU A 119 -7.03 -16.79 4.82
C LEU A 119 -8.53 -16.71 5.15
N GLU A 120 -9.35 -16.10 4.29
CA GLU A 120 -10.81 -16.06 4.46
C GLU A 120 -11.44 -17.45 4.37
N TYR A 121 -11.02 -18.27 3.40
CA TYR A 121 -11.49 -19.64 3.25
C TYR A 121 -11.05 -20.54 4.40
N GLN A 122 -9.77 -20.46 4.82
CA GLN A 122 -9.26 -21.19 5.97
C GLN A 122 -10.05 -20.80 7.23
N GLY A 123 -10.24 -19.50 7.49
CA GLY A 123 -11.04 -19.03 8.63
C GLY A 123 -12.46 -19.60 8.65
N LYS A 124 -13.13 -19.66 7.49
CA LYS A 124 -14.46 -20.27 7.37
C LYS A 124 -14.47 -21.77 7.61
N VAL A 125 -13.47 -22.51 7.10
CA VAL A 125 -13.37 -23.96 7.30
C VAL A 125 -13.14 -24.28 8.78
N TYR A 126 -12.21 -23.59 9.43
CA TYR A 126 -11.89 -23.80 10.84
C TYR A 126 -13.05 -23.43 11.77
N PHE A 127 -13.82 -22.39 11.42
CA PHE A 127 -15.06 -22.04 12.12
C PHE A 127 -16.11 -23.17 12.06
N ILE A 128 -16.21 -23.86 10.92
CA ILE A 128 -17.18 -24.96 10.73
C ILE A 128 -16.77 -26.21 11.51
N ILE A 129 -15.48 -26.52 11.57
CA ILE A 129 -14.97 -27.74 12.26
C ILE A 129 -14.72 -27.53 13.76
N GLY A 130 -14.78 -26.28 14.25
CA GLY A 130 -14.65 -25.96 15.69
C GLY A 130 -13.21 -25.99 16.23
N GLU A 131 -12.20 -26.04 15.36
CA GLU A 131 -10.78 -26.18 15.73
C GLU A 131 -10.01 -24.85 15.66
N TYR A 132 -10.40 -23.88 16.50
CA TYR A 132 -9.83 -22.53 16.48
C TYR A 132 -8.34 -22.47 16.86
N GLU A 133 -7.90 -23.30 17.79
CA GLU A 133 -6.49 -23.32 18.23
C GLU A 133 -5.56 -23.84 17.11
N ASN A 134 -6.00 -24.86 16.37
CA ASN A 134 -5.25 -25.41 15.25
C ASN A 134 -5.18 -24.41 14.07
N MET A 135 -6.23 -23.62 13.88
CA MET A 135 -6.27 -22.53 12.90
C MET A 135 -5.19 -21.49 13.18
N LEU A 136 -5.08 -21.02 14.43
CA LEU A 136 -4.10 -20.01 14.82
C LEU A 136 -2.66 -20.49 14.60
N VAL A 137 -2.36 -21.74 14.97
CA VAL A 137 -1.04 -22.34 14.75
C VAL A 137 -0.72 -22.46 13.26
N SER A 138 -1.67 -22.94 12.45
CA SER A 138 -1.49 -23.03 10.99
C SER A 138 -1.31 -21.66 10.34
N LEU A 139 -2.07 -20.65 10.77
CA LEU A 139 -1.96 -19.28 10.25
C LEU A 139 -0.60 -18.67 10.58
N ILE A 140 -0.13 -18.88 11.81
CA ILE A 140 1.17 -18.40 12.27
C ILE A 140 2.29 -19.05 11.45
N ASP A 141 2.21 -20.34 11.16
CA ASP A 141 3.21 -21.04 10.34
C ASP A 141 3.23 -20.55 8.88
N ASP A 142 2.05 -20.36 8.27
CA ASP A 142 1.91 -19.80 6.92
C ASP A 142 2.39 -18.34 6.81
N LEU A 143 2.11 -17.53 7.84
CA LEU A 143 2.61 -16.16 7.96
C LEU A 143 4.13 -16.14 8.14
N THR A 144 4.67 -17.03 8.97
CA THR A 144 6.11 -17.14 9.23
C THR A 144 6.86 -17.54 7.96
N LYS A 145 6.38 -18.55 7.23
CA LYS A 145 6.95 -18.95 5.92
C LYS A 145 6.85 -17.83 4.88
N SER A 146 5.77 -17.06 4.88
CA SER A 146 5.62 -15.92 3.97
C SER A 146 6.61 -14.80 4.27
N LEU A 147 6.86 -14.53 5.56
CA LEU A 147 7.84 -13.55 6.03
C LEU A 147 9.28 -14.00 5.74
N GLU A 148 9.60 -15.29 5.92
CA GLU A 148 10.91 -15.88 5.55
C GLU A 148 11.17 -15.82 4.04
N LYS A 149 10.13 -15.95 3.23
CA LYS A 149 10.27 -15.82 1.76
C LYS A 149 10.54 -14.37 1.33
N GLU A 150 10.10 -13.38 2.10
CA GLU A 150 10.43 -11.96 1.85
C GLU A 150 11.81 -11.58 2.39
N SER A 151 12.27 -12.21 3.49
CA SER A 151 13.63 -12.00 4.00
C SER A 151 14.72 -12.58 3.07
N ASN A 152 14.42 -13.63 2.30
CA ASN A 152 15.35 -14.17 1.30
C ASN A 152 15.55 -13.26 0.06
N ASN A 153 14.81 -12.15 -0.04
CA ASN A 153 15.06 -11.05 -1.00
C ASN A 153 15.74 -9.84 -0.33
N THR A 154 16.05 -9.94 0.96
CA THR A 154 16.80 -8.92 1.71
C THR A 154 18.27 -9.26 1.54
N PHE A 155 18.99 -8.44 0.77
CA PHE A 155 20.45 -8.48 0.77
C PHE A 155 20.95 -8.44 2.21
N GLU A 156 21.66 -9.50 2.56
CA GLU A 156 22.48 -9.65 3.75
C GLU A 156 23.34 -8.38 3.93
N LEU A 157 22.97 -7.53 4.89
CA LEU A 157 23.88 -6.54 5.45
C LEU A 157 24.66 -7.25 6.56
N SER A 158 25.74 -7.92 6.16
CA SER A 158 26.83 -8.25 7.08
C SER A 158 27.60 -6.94 7.39
N TYR A 159 27.73 -6.65 8.68
CA TYR A 159 28.64 -5.63 9.20
C TYR A 159 30.07 -6.18 9.25
#